data_AF-A0A511MCF5-F1
#
_entry.id   AF-A0A511MCF5-F1
#
_cell.length_a   1.000
_cell.length_b   1.000
_cell.length_c   1.000
_cell.angle_alpha   90.00
_cell.angle_beta   90.00
_cell.angle_gamma   90.00
#
_symmetry.space_group_name_H-M   'P 1'
#
loop_
_entity.id
_entity.type
_entity.pdbx_description
1 polymer ?
#
loop_
_entity_poly.entity_id
_entity_poly.type
_entity_poly.pdbx_seq_one_letter_code
_entity_poly.pdbx_strand_id
1 'polypeptide(L)'
;MITASELEELLANWPTGERDPKVRQEYRGSQGWWTVHEHLVWSDDTKITLGDMSITVSDCEGGGEGDWEKPTYMVFQVEHTNRDIQHFRKHGVYESHGGSHWDGAFEEVRPATKLVDIWEKA
;
A
#
# COMPACT_ATOMS: atom_id res chain seq x y z
N MET A 1 6.63 17.52 -4.68
CA MET A 1 5.82 16.95 -3.59
C MET A 1 4.45 16.64 -4.14
N ILE A 2 3.94 15.44 -3.88
CA ILE A 2 2.65 14.95 -4.35
C ILE A 2 1.66 14.95 -3.18
N THR A 3 0.36 15.09 -3.46
CA THR A 3 -0.72 14.95 -2.48
C THR A 3 -1.20 13.50 -2.39
N ALA A 4 -1.94 13.18 -1.32
CA ALA A 4 -2.54 11.85 -1.14
C ALA A 4 -3.49 11.48 -2.29
N SER A 5 -4.32 12.42 -2.75
CA SER A 5 -5.27 12.19 -3.85
C SER A 5 -4.59 11.99 -5.19
N GLU A 6 -3.53 12.76 -5.49
CA GLU A 6 -2.75 12.57 -6.72
C GLU A 6 -2.04 11.22 -6.72
N LEU A 7 -1.50 10.77 -5.59
CA LEU A 7 -0.89 9.46 -5.47
C LEU A 7 -1.91 8.32 -5.61
N GLU A 8 -3.09 8.47 -5.00
CA GLU A 8 -4.20 7.54 -5.16
C GLU A 8 -4.65 7.43 -6.62
N GLU A 9 -4.79 8.56 -7.32
CA GLU A 9 -5.14 8.57 -8.74
C GLU A 9 -4.05 7.91 -9.61
N LEU A 10 -2.77 8.17 -9.33
CA LEU A 10 -1.66 7.53 -10.05
C LEU A 10 -1.63 6.02 -9.85
N LEU A 11 -1.75 5.54 -8.62
CA LEU A 11 -1.70 4.11 -8.31
C LEU A 11 -2.95 3.38 -8.81
N ALA A 12 -4.13 4.01 -8.72
CA ALA A 12 -5.37 3.44 -9.27
C ALA A 12 -5.34 3.31 -10.79
N ASN A 13 -4.59 4.18 -11.48
CA ASN A 13 -4.43 4.17 -12.94
C ASN A 13 -3.12 3.57 -13.42
N TRP A 14 -2.28 3.04 -12.52
CA TRP A 14 -0.98 2.50 -12.89
C TRP A 14 -1.17 1.35 -13.88
N PRO A 15 -0.54 1.40 -15.07
CA PRO A 15 -0.73 0.37 -16.08
C PRO A 15 -0.19 -0.95 -15.54
N THR A 16 -1.12 -1.81 -15.13
CA THR A 16 -0.86 -3.22 -14.83
C THR A 16 -0.27 -3.81 -16.11
N GLY A 17 1.06 -3.92 -16.19
CA GLY A 17 1.75 -4.54 -17.32
C GLY A 17 1.08 -5.88 -17.65
N GLU A 18 1.00 -6.21 -18.94
CA GLU A 18 0.27 -7.36 -19.50
C GLU A 18 0.16 -8.57 -18.56
N ARG A 19 -0.93 -8.65 -17.79
CA ARG A 19 -1.43 -9.88 -17.19
C ARG A 19 -2.81 -10.18 -17.76
N ASP A 20 -3.05 -11.47 -17.93
CA ASP A 20 -4.13 -12.14 -18.68
C ASP A 20 -5.41 -11.30 -18.88
N PRO A 21 -5.87 -11.08 -20.14
CA PRO A 21 -7.10 -10.34 -20.43
C PRO A 21 -8.35 -10.86 -19.71
N LYS A 22 -8.35 -12.10 -19.18
CA LYS A 22 -9.44 -12.62 -18.35
C LYS A 22 -9.55 -11.97 -16.97
N VAL A 23 -8.47 -11.44 -16.41
CA VAL A 23 -8.48 -10.71 -15.11
C VAL A 23 -9.08 -9.30 -15.29
N ARG A 24 -8.94 -8.74 -16.49
CA ARG A 24 -9.32 -7.34 -16.81
C ARG A 24 -10.83 -7.08 -16.88
N GLN A 25 -11.67 -8.10 -17.08
CA GLN A 25 -13.06 -7.88 -17.49
C GLN A 25 -14.07 -7.84 -16.34
N GLU A 26 -13.75 -8.37 -15.15
CA GLU A 26 -14.78 -8.58 -14.11
C GLU A 26 -14.83 -7.55 -12.98
N TYR A 27 -13.78 -6.75 -12.71
CA TYR A 27 -13.75 -5.96 -11.46
C TYR A 27 -13.06 -4.60 -11.60
N ARG A 28 -13.74 -3.64 -12.25
CA ARG A 28 -13.34 -2.23 -12.29
C ARG A 28 -13.63 -1.55 -10.94
N GLY A 29 -12.67 -1.59 -10.01
CA GLY A 29 -12.73 -0.82 -8.77
C GLY A 29 -11.78 -1.33 -7.67
N SER A 30 -11.76 -2.64 -7.42
CA SER A 30 -10.94 -3.28 -6.38
C SER A 30 -9.66 -3.96 -6.89
N GLN A 31 -9.60 -4.36 -8.17
CA GLN A 31 -8.43 -5.02 -8.76
C GLN A 31 -7.21 -4.11 -8.93
N GLY A 32 -7.41 -2.79 -9.13
CA GLY A 32 -6.29 -1.85 -9.28
C GLY A 32 -5.40 -1.86 -8.04
N TRP A 33 -6.01 -1.72 -6.87
CA TRP A 33 -5.30 -1.79 -5.59
C TRP A 33 -4.84 -3.19 -5.23
N TRP A 34 -5.60 -4.23 -5.59
CA TRP A 34 -5.12 -5.60 -5.44
C TRP A 34 -3.84 -5.86 -6.24
N THR A 35 -3.74 -5.33 -7.45
CA THR A 35 -2.55 -5.49 -8.30
C THR A 35 -1.36 -4.69 -7.79
N VAL A 36 -1.60 -3.47 -7.29
CA VAL A 36 -0.56 -2.66 -6.62
C VAL A 36 -0.06 -3.38 -5.37
N HIS A 37 -0.96 -3.96 -4.57
CA HIS A 37 -0.63 -4.76 -3.40
C HIS A 37 0.19 -6.01 -3.76
N GLU A 38 -0.27 -6.83 -4.72
CA GLU A 38 0.49 -8.01 -5.17
C GLU A 38 1.88 -7.63 -5.69
N HIS A 39 1.98 -6.56 -6.48
CA HIS A 39 3.26 -6.14 -7.05
C HIS A 39 4.22 -5.65 -5.97
N LEU A 40 3.79 -4.69 -5.13
CA LEU A 40 4.69 -4.06 -4.17
C LEU A 40 4.97 -4.91 -2.93
N VAL A 41 4.08 -5.83 -2.56
CA VAL A 41 4.20 -6.62 -1.32
C VAL A 41 4.64 -8.06 -1.60
N TRP A 42 4.15 -8.69 -2.67
CA TRP A 42 4.36 -10.13 -2.91
C TRP A 42 5.19 -10.45 -4.15
N SER A 43 5.62 -9.45 -4.92
CA SER A 43 6.51 -9.66 -6.07
C SER A 43 7.97 -9.37 -5.71
N ASP A 44 8.89 -9.96 -6.48
CA ASP A 44 10.32 -9.68 -6.36
C ASP A 44 10.64 -8.20 -6.70
N ASP A 45 9.77 -7.55 -7.48
CA ASP A 45 9.85 -6.13 -7.85
C ASP A 45 9.07 -5.26 -6.84
N THR A 46 9.76 -4.80 -5.81
CA THR A 46 9.18 -4.05 -4.67
C THR A 46 9.06 -2.54 -4.91
N LYS A 47 9.19 -2.07 -6.16
CA LYS A 47 9.30 -0.64 -6.50
C LYS A 47 8.62 -0.28 -7.82
N ILE A 48 7.71 0.68 -7.77
CA ILE A 48 7.14 1.34 -8.95
C ILE A 48 7.92 2.63 -9.22
N THR A 49 8.28 2.88 -10.48
CA THR A 49 8.90 4.15 -10.90
C THR A 49 7.96 4.90 -11.84
N LEU A 50 7.63 6.15 -11.50
CA LEU A 50 6.74 7.01 -12.28
C LEU A 50 7.40 8.36 -12.49
N GLY A 51 7.80 8.68 -13.71
CA GLY A 51 8.44 9.96 -14.01
C GLY A 51 9.67 10.21 -13.12
N ASP A 52 9.57 11.23 -12.28
CA ASP A 52 10.61 11.72 -11.37
C ASP A 52 10.44 11.24 -9.90
N MET A 53 9.65 10.20 -9.69
CA MET A 53 9.45 9.59 -8.37
C MET A 53 9.53 8.07 -8.42
N SER A 54 9.80 7.50 -7.25
CA SER A 54 9.66 6.07 -7.01
C SER A 54 8.82 5.79 -5.77
N ILE A 55 8.05 4.71 -5.84
CA ILE A 55 7.07 4.32 -4.85
C ILE A 55 7.39 2.90 -4.40
N THR A 56 7.48 2.70 -3.10
CA THR A 56 7.71 1.40 -2.46
C THR A 56 6.73 1.22 -1.30
N VAL A 57 6.46 -0.03 -0.91
CA VAL A 57 5.78 -0.30 0.37
C VAL A 57 6.84 -0.40 1.46
N SER A 58 6.76 0.49 2.43
CA SER A 58 7.71 0.59 3.56
C SER A 58 7.23 -0.16 4.80
N ASP A 59 5.92 -0.35 4.94
CA ASP A 59 5.29 -1.08 6.03
C ASP A 59 3.92 -1.59 5.59
N CYS A 60 3.48 -2.71 6.16
CA CYS A 60 2.13 -3.25 5.97
C CYS A 60 1.70 -4.02 7.21
N GLU A 61 0.46 -3.83 7.63
CA GLU A 61 -0.14 -4.53 8.76
C GLU A 61 -1.50 -5.13 8.33
N GLY A 62 -1.79 -6.34 8.82
CA GLY A 62 -3.04 -7.05 8.58
C GLY A 62 -3.14 -7.75 7.23
N GLY A 63 -4.32 -8.30 6.94
CA GLY A 63 -4.66 -8.89 5.64
C GLY A 63 -4.59 -10.42 5.55
N GLY A 64 -4.39 -11.12 6.67
CA GLY A 64 -4.41 -12.58 6.76
C GLY A 64 -5.65 -13.15 7.46
N GLU A 65 -5.92 -14.44 7.26
CA GLU A 65 -7.00 -15.17 7.96
C GLU A 65 -6.81 -15.03 9.49
N GLY A 66 -7.80 -14.41 10.16
CA GLY A 66 -7.78 -14.17 11.61
C GLY A 66 -7.49 -12.73 12.04
N ASP A 67 -7.19 -11.81 11.13
CA ASP A 67 -6.84 -10.41 11.43
C ASP A 67 -8.06 -9.47 11.58
N TRP A 68 -9.24 -10.01 11.90
CA TRP A 68 -10.52 -9.29 11.99
C TRP A 68 -10.52 -8.03 12.88
N GLU A 69 -9.65 -8.02 13.89
CA GLU A 69 -9.57 -6.95 14.89
C GLU A 69 -8.32 -6.07 14.70
N LYS A 70 -7.46 -6.40 13.73
CA LYS A 70 -6.24 -5.64 13.50
C LYS A 70 -6.48 -4.50 12.50
N PRO A 71 -5.80 -3.36 12.67
CA PRO A 71 -5.75 -2.35 11.63
C PRO A 71 -5.13 -2.95 10.36
N THR A 72 -5.86 -2.94 9.25
CA THR A 72 -5.31 -3.31 7.94
C THR A 72 -4.84 -2.05 7.23
N TYR A 73 -3.54 -1.93 6.96
CA TYR A 73 -3.00 -0.77 6.25
C TYR A 73 -1.73 -1.10 5.46
N MET A 74 -1.41 -0.24 4.49
CA MET A 74 -0.11 -0.18 3.83
C MET A 74 0.47 1.23 3.93
N VAL A 75 1.78 1.33 4.14
CA VAL A 75 2.52 2.60 4.11
C VAL A 75 3.40 2.65 2.87
N PHE A 76 3.08 3.58 1.98
CA PHE A 76 3.81 3.87 0.76
C PHE A 76 4.88 4.93 1.05
N GLN A 77 6.12 4.62 0.71
CA GLN A 77 7.20 5.60 0.67
C GLN A 77 7.36 6.11 -0.77
N VAL A 78 7.23 7.42 -0.94
CA VAL A 78 7.46 8.13 -2.21
C VAL A 78 8.77 8.89 -2.11
N GLU A 79 9.75 8.48 -2.90
CA GLU A 79 11.02 9.18 -3.06
C GLU A 79 11.02 9.97 -4.37
N HIS A 80 11.17 11.29 -4.27
CA HIS A 80 11.30 12.21 -5.41
C HIS A 80 12.77 12.29 -5.86
N THR A 81 13.03 12.67 -7.11
CA THR A 81 14.41 12.82 -7.65
C THR A 81 15.32 13.78 -6.87
N ASN A 82 14.73 14.76 -6.19
CA ASN A 82 15.44 15.68 -5.30
C ASN A 82 15.78 15.06 -3.92
N ARG A 83 15.47 13.76 -3.72
CA ARG A 83 15.60 12.99 -2.47
C ARG A 83 14.64 13.39 -1.36
N ASP A 84 13.60 14.17 -1.66
CA ASP A 84 12.50 14.35 -0.71
C ASP A 84 11.71 13.05 -0.58
N ILE A 85 11.38 12.69 0.66
CA ILE A 85 10.64 11.48 0.99
C ILE A 85 9.31 11.86 1.64
N GLN A 86 8.21 11.40 1.07
CA GLN A 86 6.87 11.48 1.65
C GLN A 86 6.37 10.08 1.98
N HIS A 87 5.61 9.93 3.06
CA HIS A 87 4.98 8.67 3.42
C HIS A 87 3.47 8.83 3.39
N PHE A 88 2.78 7.82 2.89
CA PHE A 88 1.33 7.81 2.84
C PHE A 88 0.78 6.49 3.31
N ARG A 89 -0.29 6.53 4.11
CA ARG A 89 -0.99 5.34 4.57
C ARG A 89 -2.27 5.15 3.75
N LYS A 90 -2.47 3.94 3.22
CA LYS A 90 -3.75 3.47 2.71
C LYS A 90 -4.36 2.53 3.72
N HIS A 91 -5.57 2.87 4.14
CA HIS A 91 -6.38 1.98 4.96
C HIS A 91 -7.03 0.90 4.12
N GLY A 92 -7.14 -0.28 4.70
CA GLY A 92 -7.92 -1.38 4.16
C GLY A 92 -8.78 -2.04 5.23
N VAL A 93 -9.51 -3.05 4.78
CA VAL A 93 -10.33 -3.93 5.60
C VAL A 93 -10.02 -5.36 5.17
N TYR A 94 -9.95 -6.29 6.11
CA TYR A 94 -9.82 -7.71 5.79
C TYR A 94 -11.15 -8.44 6.04
N GLU A 95 -11.56 -9.27 5.09
CA GLU A 95 -12.72 -10.16 5.18
C GLU A 95 -12.31 -11.61 4.90
N SER A 96 -12.64 -12.60 5.74
CA SER A 96 -12.11 -13.98 5.56
C SER A 96 -12.47 -14.66 4.27
N HIS A 97 -13.58 -14.29 3.64
CA HIS A 97 -14.00 -14.90 2.38
C HIS A 97 -13.65 -14.03 1.17
N GLY A 98 -13.29 -12.76 1.40
CA GLY A 98 -13.04 -11.75 0.36
C GLY A 98 -11.58 -11.30 0.26
N GLY A 99 -10.76 -11.59 1.27
CA GLY A 99 -9.39 -11.12 1.38
C GLY A 99 -9.31 -9.67 1.85
N SER A 100 -8.22 -8.99 1.48
CA SER A 100 -8.00 -7.58 1.81
C SER A 100 -8.63 -6.65 0.77
N HIS A 101 -9.44 -5.72 1.24
CA HIS A 101 -10.01 -4.61 0.49
C HIS A 101 -9.29 -3.31 0.86
N TRP A 102 -8.95 -2.50 -0.14
CA TRP A 102 -8.15 -1.27 0.03
C TRP A 102 -8.95 -0.04 -0.38
N ASP A 103 -10.18 0.09 0.13
CA ASP A 103 -11.12 1.18 -0.15
C ASP A 103 -11.05 2.34 0.84
N GLY A 104 -10.31 2.17 1.94
CA GLY A 104 -10.14 3.19 2.97
C GLY A 104 -9.36 4.42 2.51
N ALA A 105 -9.34 5.49 3.32
CA ALA A 105 -8.71 6.74 2.91
C ALA A 105 -7.19 6.61 2.66
N PHE A 106 -6.68 7.43 1.75
CA PHE A 106 -5.25 7.66 1.57
C PHE A 106 -4.88 8.94 2.33
N GLU A 107 -3.89 8.88 3.22
CA GLU A 107 -3.49 10.02 4.04
C GLU A 107 -1.96 10.15 4.10
N GLU A 108 -1.45 11.38 4.11
CA GLU A 108 -0.02 11.63 4.33
C GLU A 108 0.31 11.40 5.81
N VAL A 109 1.33 10.59 6.07
CA VAL A 109 1.79 10.23 7.41
C VAL A 109 3.28 10.56 7.57
N ARG A 110 3.76 10.54 8.81
CA ARG A 110 5.19 10.70 9.12
C ARG A 110 5.64 9.58 10.04
N PRO A 111 6.85 9.03 9.86
CA PRO A 111 7.39 8.06 10.80
C PRO A 111 7.55 8.72 12.18
N ALA A 112 7.16 7.98 13.23
CA ALA A 112 7.30 8.40 14.61
C ALA A 112 8.02 7.32 15.41
N THR A 113 9.02 7.70 16.18
CA THR A 113 9.73 6.77 17.08
C THR A 113 9.05 6.78 18.45
N LYS A 114 8.74 5.60 18.98
CA LYS A 114 8.24 5.41 20.35
C LYS A 114 9.31 4.72 21.19
N LEU A 115 9.69 5.32 22.31
CA LEU A 115 10.52 4.67 23.33
C LEU A 115 9.61 3.83 24.24
N VAL A 116 9.98 2.58 24.51
CA VAL A 116 9.22 1.66 25.37
C VAL A 116 10.18 1.01 26.36
N ASP A 117 9.88 1.14 27.65
CA ASP A 117 10.59 0.41 28.70
C ASP A 117 9.99 -1.00 28.84
N ILE A 118 10.83 -2.02 28.69
CA ILE A 118 10.46 -3.42 28.88
C ILE A 118 11.14 -3.90 30.17
N TRP A 119 10.34 -4.37 31.13
CA TRP A 119 10.83 -4.87 32.41
C TRP A 119 10.80 -6.39 32.40
N GLU A 120 11.96 -7.02 32.61
CA GLU A 120 12.09 -8.46 32.70
C GLU A 120 12.09 -8.91 34.16
N LYS A 121 11.67 -10.16 34.39
CA LYS A 121 11.75 -10.77 35.72
C LYS A 121 13.22 -10.93 36.12
N ALA A 122 13.56 -10.45 37.32
CA ALA A 122 14.87 -10.67 37.93
C ALA A 122 15.13 -12.14 38.28
#